data_AF-T1I251-F1
#
_entry.id   AF-T1I251-F1
#
_cell.length_a   1.000
_cell.length_b   1.000
_cell.length_c   1.000
_cell.angle_alpha   90.00
_cell.angle_beta   90.00
_cell.angle_gamma   90.00
#
_symmetry.space_group_name_H-M   'P 1'
#
loop_
_entity.id
_entity.type
_entity.pdbx_description
1 polymer ?
#
loop_
_entity_poly.entity_id
_entity_poly.type
_entity_poly.pdbx_seq_one_letter_code
_entity_poly.pdbx_strand_id
1 'polypeptide(L)'
;MTWSILFLLLVAVTIYGTQEICYNCDVFKENQLQITKPMEAMLKANANYDMELEEIISGYSEPVGSNTMYELYFHARTPENTTVFCETTFYYMPQQQNFEVNFMICHDVPQK
;
A
#
# COMPACT_ATOMS: atom_id res chain seq x y z
N MET A 1 -20.81 -59.67 -1.26
CA MET A 1 -20.38 -58.68 -2.28
C MET A 1 -21.07 -57.36 -2.02
N THR A 2 -20.28 -56.28 -1.86
CA THR A 2 -20.60 -54.83 -1.94
C THR A 2 -21.70 -54.24 -1.05
N TRP A 3 -21.39 -53.63 0.11
CA TRP A 3 -20.64 -52.37 0.46
C TRP A 3 -21.59 -51.14 0.46
N SER A 4 -21.83 -50.54 1.63
CA SER A 4 -22.29 -49.15 1.75
C SER A 4 -21.67 -48.53 3.00
N ILE A 5 -20.60 -47.78 2.79
CA ILE A 5 -20.00 -46.90 3.80
C ILE A 5 -20.54 -45.51 3.52
N LEU A 6 -21.27 -44.98 4.49
CA LEU A 6 -21.73 -43.61 4.54
C LEU A 6 -20.51 -42.71 4.78
N PHE A 7 -20.04 -42.01 3.75
CA PHE A 7 -18.99 -41.00 3.88
C PHE A 7 -19.64 -39.66 4.25
N LEU A 8 -19.53 -39.27 5.53
CA LEU A 8 -19.85 -37.92 6.00
C LEU A 8 -18.71 -36.98 5.58
N LEU A 9 -18.94 -36.18 4.54
CA LEU A 9 -18.10 -35.05 4.18
C LEU A 9 -18.33 -33.91 5.19
N LEU A 10 -17.45 -33.83 6.19
CA LEU A 10 -17.27 -32.62 6.98
C LEU A 10 -16.62 -31.57 6.08
N VAL A 11 -17.43 -30.70 5.50
CA VAL A 11 -16.94 -29.46 4.90
C VAL A 11 -16.63 -28.50 6.04
N ALA A 12 -15.40 -28.55 6.54
CA ALA A 12 -14.86 -27.49 7.37
C ALA A 12 -14.58 -26.29 6.46
N VAL A 13 -15.57 -25.39 6.33
CA VAL A 13 -15.33 -24.06 5.76
C VAL A 13 -14.58 -23.25 6.80
N THR A 14 -13.27 -23.36 6.80
CA THR A 14 -12.42 -22.41 7.50
C THR A 14 -12.46 -21.09 6.75
N ILE A 15 -13.27 -20.15 7.26
CA ILE A 15 -13.23 -18.75 6.87
C ILE A 15 -11.99 -18.15 7.54
N TYR A 16 -10.86 -18.21 6.86
CA TYR A 16 -9.75 -17.29 7.12
C TYR A 16 -9.84 -16.18 6.08
N GLY A 17 -9.75 -14.93 6.53
CA GLY A 17 -10.10 -13.72 5.78
C GLY A 17 -9.64 -13.74 4.33
N THR A 18 -10.48 -13.19 3.45
CA THR A 18 -10.12 -12.91 2.06
C THR A 18 -8.87 -12.03 2.05
N GLN A 19 -7.70 -12.63 1.90
CA GLN A 19 -6.55 -11.93 1.38
C GLN A 19 -6.97 -11.49 -0.02
N GLU A 20 -6.98 -10.18 -0.28
CA GLU A 20 -7.06 -9.69 -1.65
C GLU A 20 -5.85 -10.26 -2.39
N ILE A 21 -6.12 -11.29 -3.19
CA ILE A 21 -5.13 -11.86 -4.09
C ILE A 21 -5.03 -10.87 -5.24
N CYS A 22 -4.02 -10.03 -5.22
CA CYS A 22 -3.70 -9.26 -6.41
C CYS A 22 -3.13 -10.19 -7.49
N TYR A 23 -3.70 -10.09 -8.69
CA TYR A 23 -3.26 -10.78 -9.89
C TYR A 23 -2.54 -9.76 -10.78
N ASN A 24 -1.21 -9.62 -10.66
CA ASN A 24 -0.29 -8.74 -11.45
C ASN A 24 0.17 -7.42 -10.80
N CYS A 25 0.63 -7.50 -9.58
CA CYS A 25 1.25 -6.37 -8.90
C CYS A 25 2.68 -6.67 -8.51
N ASP A 26 3.44 -5.60 -8.51
CA ASP A 26 4.76 -5.58 -7.94
C ASP A 26 4.62 -5.18 -6.47
N VAL A 27 4.94 -6.13 -5.59
CA VAL A 27 5.03 -5.88 -4.14
C VAL A 27 6.44 -5.42 -3.85
N PHE A 28 6.57 -4.19 -3.39
CA PHE A 28 7.84 -3.61 -2.95
C PHE A 28 7.95 -3.78 -1.44
N LYS A 29 8.93 -4.56 -1.01
CA LYS A 29 9.37 -4.56 0.39
C LYS A 29 10.48 -3.54 0.53
N GLU A 30 10.54 -2.86 1.68
CA GLU A 30 11.65 -2.04 2.20
C GLU A 30 12.74 -1.65 1.16
N ASN A 31 12.74 -0.37 0.76
CA ASN A 31 13.73 0.26 -0.13
C ASN A 31 13.81 -0.26 -1.59
N GLN A 32 12.85 -1.06 -2.06
CA GLN A 32 12.79 -1.51 -3.46
C GLN A 32 12.12 -0.52 -4.40
N LEU A 33 11.27 0.36 -3.90
CA LEU A 33 10.61 1.38 -4.71
C LEU A 33 11.54 2.59 -4.86
N GLN A 34 11.94 2.90 -6.09
CA GLN A 34 12.68 4.13 -6.37
C GLN A 34 11.74 5.33 -6.29
N ILE A 35 11.80 6.02 -5.16
CA ILE A 35 11.10 7.29 -4.98
C ILE A 35 11.80 8.37 -5.78
N THR A 36 11.02 9.00 -6.66
CA THR A 36 11.47 10.12 -7.47
C THR A 36 11.13 11.44 -6.77
N LYS A 37 11.91 12.50 -7.01
CA LYS A 37 11.61 13.84 -6.47
C LYS A 37 10.18 14.34 -6.76
N PRO A 38 9.61 14.11 -7.96
CA PRO A 38 8.20 14.43 -8.21
C PRO A 38 7.23 13.68 -7.30
N MET A 39 7.51 12.42 -6.98
CA MET A 39 6.70 11.62 -6.06
C MET A 39 6.80 12.16 -4.63
N GLU A 40 8.01 12.48 -4.14
CA GLU A 40 8.19 13.11 -2.81
C GLU A 40 7.43 14.44 -2.70
N ALA A 41 7.53 15.28 -3.75
CA ALA A 41 6.83 16.56 -3.79
C ALA A 41 5.30 16.38 -3.77
N MET A 42 4.79 15.38 -4.50
CA MET A 42 3.38 15.02 -4.46
C MET A 42 2.95 14.55 -3.06
N LEU A 43 3.72 13.66 -2.44
CA LEU A 43 3.40 13.13 -1.12
C LEU A 43 3.36 14.26 -0.09
N LYS A 44 4.38 15.13 -0.10
CA LYS A 44 4.46 16.31 0.76
C LYS A 44 3.30 17.29 0.53
N ALA A 45 2.89 17.51 -0.71
CA ALA A 45 1.79 18.42 -1.04
C ALA A 45 0.40 17.90 -0.60
N ASN A 46 0.26 16.59 -0.42
CA ASN A 46 -1.00 15.96 -0.02
C ASN A 46 -1.04 15.57 1.47
N ALA A 47 0.08 15.75 2.19
CA ALA A 47 0.06 15.68 3.63
C ALA A 47 -0.65 16.90 4.23
N ASN A 48 -1.37 16.70 5.34
CA ASN A 48 -2.05 17.77 6.05
C ASN A 48 -1.09 18.74 6.77
N TYR A 49 0.21 18.44 6.74
CA TYR A 49 1.27 19.19 7.37
C TYR A 49 2.55 19.05 6.54
N ASP A 50 3.48 19.98 6.73
CA ASP A 50 4.80 19.88 6.15
C ASP A 50 5.47 18.59 6.66
N MET A 51 6.10 17.80 5.79
CA MET A 51 6.80 16.58 6.20
C MET A 51 7.99 16.29 5.28
N GLU A 52 8.91 15.46 5.76
CA GLU A 52 10.04 14.91 5.02
C GLU A 52 9.97 13.38 5.03
N LEU A 53 9.98 12.75 3.86
CA LEU A 53 9.98 11.29 3.74
C LEU A 53 11.27 10.73 4.34
N GLU A 54 11.15 9.77 5.28
CA GLU A 54 12.31 9.10 5.89
C GLU A 54 12.59 7.75 5.25
N GLU A 55 11.57 6.87 5.25
CA GLU A 55 11.73 5.46 4.88
C GLU A 55 10.44 4.90 4.31
N ILE A 56 10.55 4.02 3.31
CA ILE A 56 9.43 3.18 2.85
C ILE A 56 9.50 1.84 3.53
N ILE A 57 8.40 1.52 4.20
CA ILE A 57 8.21 0.25 4.91
C ILE A 57 7.75 -0.80 3.91
N SER A 58 6.70 -0.47 3.16
CA SER A 58 6.16 -1.34 2.12
C SER A 58 5.42 -0.55 1.07
N GLY A 59 5.27 -1.14 -0.10
CA GLY A 59 4.42 -0.59 -1.12
C GLY A 59 3.99 -1.64 -2.13
N TYR A 60 3.07 -1.23 -2.97
CA TYR A 60 2.47 -2.04 -4.01
C TYR A 60 2.26 -1.14 -5.22
N SER A 61 2.43 -1.70 -6.42
CA SER A 61 1.93 -1.05 -7.63
C SER A 61 1.22 -2.02 -8.55
N GLU A 62 0.21 -1.51 -9.23
CA GLU A 62 -0.59 -2.25 -10.20
C GLU A 62 -0.83 -1.40 -11.46
N PRO A 63 -0.62 -1.97 -12.66
CA PRO A 63 -1.02 -1.31 -13.89
C PRO A 63 -2.55 -1.28 -14.02
N VAL A 64 -3.13 -0.08 -14.15
CA VAL A 64 -4.57 0.13 -14.34
C VAL A 64 -4.79 0.87 -15.65
N GLY A 65 -5.04 0.11 -16.73
CA GLY A 65 -5.13 0.65 -18.09
C GLY A 65 -3.78 1.26 -18.53
N SER A 66 -3.78 2.56 -18.84
CA SER A 66 -2.56 3.31 -19.18
C SER A 66 -1.87 3.95 -17.97
N ASN A 67 -2.40 3.76 -16.78
CA ASN A 67 -1.92 4.36 -15.54
C ASN A 67 -1.29 3.31 -14.63
N THR A 68 -0.61 3.75 -13.58
CA THR A 68 -0.11 2.86 -12.53
C THR A 68 -0.68 3.32 -11.20
N MET A 69 -1.41 2.44 -10.52
CA MET A 69 -1.82 2.65 -9.13
C MET A 69 -0.67 2.29 -8.21
N TYR A 70 -0.46 3.09 -7.17
CA TYR A 70 0.49 2.84 -6.11
C TYR A 70 -0.25 2.88 -4.77
N GLU A 71 0.13 1.97 -3.88
CA GLU A 71 -0.23 2.00 -2.45
C GLU A 71 1.07 1.96 -1.66
N LEU A 72 1.31 2.96 -0.81
CA LEU A 72 2.56 3.12 -0.06
C LEU A 72 2.32 3.25 1.43
N TYR A 73 3.22 2.63 2.19
CA TYR A 73 3.34 2.73 3.63
C TYR A 73 4.76 3.22 3.96
N PHE A 74 4.87 4.35 4.64
CA PHE A 74 6.15 5.01 4.86
C PHE A 74 6.21 5.78 6.17
N HIS A 75 7.42 5.98 6.69
CA HIS A 75 7.69 6.92 7.75
C HIS A 75 8.05 8.29 7.18
N ALA A 76 7.57 9.34 7.83
CA ALA A 76 7.95 10.71 7.54
C ALA A 76 8.25 11.47 8.85
N ARG A 77 9.06 12.52 8.73
CA ARG A 77 9.40 13.43 9.81
C ARG A 77 8.60 14.72 9.69
N THR A 78 7.98 15.14 10.77
CA THR A 78 7.26 16.42 10.87
C THR A 78 8.22 17.57 11.22
N PRO A 79 7.80 18.84 11.08
CA PRO A 79 8.54 20.03 11.52
C PRO A 79 8.87 20.03 13.02
N GLU A 80 8.08 19.31 13.81
CA GLU A 80 8.28 19.15 15.25
C GLU A 80 9.30 18.05 15.57
N ASN A 81 9.95 17.48 14.53
CA ASN A 81 10.91 16.40 14.62
C ASN A 81 10.32 15.13 15.25
N THR A 82 9.02 14.90 15.00
CA THR A 82 8.32 13.65 15.33
C THR A 82 8.24 12.76 14.09
N THR A 83 8.38 11.44 14.28
CA THR A 83 8.15 10.46 13.22
C THR A 83 6.68 10.05 13.21
N VAL A 84 6.09 10.12 12.02
CA VAL A 84 4.73 9.68 11.72
C VAL A 84 4.79 8.51 10.75
N PHE A 85 3.80 7.63 10.83
CA PHE A 85 3.55 6.61 9.82
C PHE A 85 2.44 7.09 8.91
N CYS A 86 2.64 6.96 7.60
CA CYS A 86 1.69 7.37 6.58
C CYS A 86 1.32 6.20 5.67
N GLU A 87 0.04 6.16 5.29
CA GLU A 87 -0.55 5.28 4.29
C GLU A 87 -1.18 6.14 3.19
N THR A 88 -0.96 5.79 1.93
CA THR A 88 -1.52 6.52 0.79
C THR A 88 -1.75 5.62 -0.41
N THR A 89 -2.78 5.93 -1.18
CA THR A 89 -2.97 5.39 -2.53
C THR A 89 -3.06 6.51 -3.54
N PHE A 90 -2.37 6.37 -4.66
CA PHE A 90 -2.37 7.36 -5.74
C PHE A 90 -2.14 6.71 -7.11
N TYR A 91 -2.52 7.42 -8.17
CA TYR A 91 -2.25 7.03 -9.56
C TYR A 91 -1.13 7.87 -10.15
N TYR A 92 -0.26 7.25 -10.93
CA TYR A 92 0.60 7.93 -11.89
C TYR A 92 0.00 7.85 -13.29
N MET A 93 -0.21 9.01 -13.89
CA MET A 93 -0.75 9.18 -15.25
C MET A 93 0.37 9.62 -16.20
N PRO A 94 1.07 8.68 -16.86
CA PRO A 94 2.27 8.98 -17.63
C PRO A 94 2.02 9.94 -18.81
N GLN A 95 0.83 9.88 -19.42
CA GLN A 95 0.46 10.78 -20.53
C GLN A 95 0.36 12.25 -20.09
N GLN A 96 0.03 12.49 -18.82
CA GLN A 96 -0.10 13.83 -18.24
C GLN A 96 1.13 14.22 -17.41
N GLN A 97 2.07 13.29 -17.19
CA GLN A 97 3.17 13.41 -16.23
C GLN A 97 2.69 13.90 -14.85
N ASN A 98 1.52 13.40 -14.44
CA ASN A 98 0.83 13.86 -13.24
C ASN A 98 0.54 12.71 -12.28
N PHE A 99 0.34 13.06 -11.01
CA PHE A 99 -0.11 12.16 -9.96
C PHE A 99 -1.50 12.58 -9.48
N GLU A 100 -2.34 11.60 -9.15
CA GLU A 100 -3.65 11.82 -8.54
C GLU A 100 -3.74 11.02 -7.25
N VAL A 101 -3.83 11.72 -6.12
CA VAL A 101 -3.90 11.09 -4.80
C VAL A 101 -5.35 10.79 -4.46
N ASN A 102 -5.65 9.53 -4.17
CA ASN A 102 -6.99 9.11 -3.74
C ASN A 102 -7.19 9.45 -2.27
N PHE A 103 -6.20 9.09 -1.44
CA PHE A 103 -6.18 9.43 -0.02
C PHE A 103 -4.75 9.40 0.52
N MET A 104 -4.55 10.14 1.61
CA MET A 104 -3.36 10.07 2.45
C MET A 104 -3.79 10.22 3.92
N ILE A 105 -3.36 9.27 4.75
CA ILE A 105 -3.61 9.27 6.19
C ILE A 105 -2.28 9.06 6.88
N CYS A 106 -1.97 9.92 7.85
CA CYS A 106 -0.78 9.78 8.67
C CYS A 106 -1.16 9.77 10.15
N HIS A 107 -0.48 8.94 10.93
CA HIS A 107 -0.68 8.79 12.36
C HIS A 107 0.65 8.79 13.11
N ASP A 108 0.61 9.30 14.35
CA ASP A 108 1.79 9.35 15.20
C ASP A 108 2.27 7.94 15.54
N VAL A 109 3.58 7.70 15.44
CA VAL A 109 4.19 6.46 15.91
C VAL A 109 4.44 6.62 17.42
N PRO A 110 3.89 5.75 18.29
CA PRO A 110 4.13 5.83 19.72
C PRO A 110 5.64 5.74 20.01
N GLN A 111 6.20 6.77 20.64
CA GLN A 111 7.59 6.74 21.06
C GLN A 111 7.72 5.84 22.29
N LYS A 112 8.54 4.79 22.17
CA LYS A 112 8.82 3.83 23.25
C LYS A 112 9.83 4.38 24.25
#